data_AF-G9KE16-F1
#
_entry.id   AF-G9KE16-F1
#
_cell.length_a   1.000
_cell.length_b   1.000
_cell.length_c   1.000
_cell.angle_alpha   90.00
_cell.angle_beta   90.00
_cell.angle_gamma   90.00
#
_symmetry.space_group_name_H-M   'P 1'
#
loop_
_entity.id
_entity.type
_entity.pdbx_description
1 polymer ?
#
loop_
_entity_poly.entity_id
_entity_poly.type
_entity_poly.pdbx_seq_one_letter_code
_entity_poly.pdbx_strand_id
1 'polypeptide(L)'
;SDDPDSSTSTLGNMLELPGTSSSSTSQELPFCQPKKKSTPLKYEVGDLIWAKFKRRPWWPCRICSDPLINTHSKMKVSNRRPYRQYYVEAFGDPSERAWVAGKAIVMFEGRHQFEELPVLRRRGKQKEKGYRHKVPQKILSKWEASVGLAEQYDVP
;
A
#
# COMPACT_ATOMS: atom_id res chain seq x y z
N SER A 1 15.04 14.37 80.91
CA SER A 1 16.48 14.26 81.19
C SER A 1 17.21 14.52 79.90
N ASP A 2 18.19 15.43 79.96
CA ASP A 2 19.31 15.57 79.01
C ASP A 2 19.01 15.98 77.56
N ASP A 3 19.01 17.30 77.31
CA ASP A 3 19.83 17.91 76.24
C ASP A 3 21.33 17.52 76.46
N PRO A 4 22.21 17.36 75.43
CA PRO A 4 22.73 18.48 74.61
C PRO A 4 23.09 18.02 73.15
N ASP A 5 23.87 18.69 72.28
CA ASP A 5 24.55 20.01 72.26
C ASP A 5 24.57 20.52 70.80
N SER A 6 24.35 21.80 70.48
CA SER A 6 25.35 22.87 70.30
C SER A 6 26.60 22.53 69.44
N SER A 7 26.69 23.10 68.23
CA SER A 7 27.79 24.01 67.81
C SER A 7 27.83 24.16 66.27
N THR A 8 27.52 25.32 65.70
CA THR A 8 28.39 26.48 65.39
C THR A 8 29.49 26.24 64.34
N SER A 9 29.67 27.26 63.48
CA SER A 9 30.89 27.61 62.73
C SER A 9 31.18 26.86 61.41
N THR A 10 31.91 27.42 60.43
CA THR A 10 32.19 28.82 60.07
C THR A 10 32.80 28.85 58.65
N LEU A 11 32.44 29.90 57.89
CA LEU A 11 33.13 30.54 56.75
C LEU A 11 34.42 29.92 56.18
N GLY A 12 34.50 29.89 54.84
CA GLY A 12 35.74 29.78 54.05
C GLY A 12 35.59 28.81 52.86
N ASN A 13 35.84 29.17 51.60
CA ASN A 13 36.41 30.40 51.04
C ASN A 13 35.70 30.82 49.75
N MET A 14 35.78 32.13 49.45
CA MET A 14 35.40 32.69 48.15
C MET A 14 36.45 32.37 47.08
N LEU A 15 35.99 32.28 45.82
CA LEU A 15 36.76 32.62 44.62
C LEU A 15 35.76 32.98 43.50
N GLU A 16 35.50 34.29 43.39
CA GLU A 16 35.63 35.12 42.16
C GLU A 16 35.70 34.41 40.77
N LEU A 17 35.09 34.88 39.67
CA LEU A 17 34.26 36.07 39.34
C LEU A 17 33.18 35.69 38.27
N PRO A 18 32.91 36.39 37.14
CA PRO A 18 31.58 37.00 36.98
C PRO A 18 30.83 36.63 35.68
N GLY A 19 29.53 36.93 35.65
CA GLY A 19 28.79 37.32 34.45
C GLY A 19 28.67 36.31 33.30
N THR A 20 27.44 35.89 33.00
CA THR A 20 26.67 36.46 31.85
C THR A 20 25.38 35.67 31.67
N SER A 21 24.29 36.40 31.48
CA SER A 21 23.05 35.84 30.96
C SER A 21 23.21 35.49 29.48
N SER A 22 23.17 34.21 29.13
CA SER A 22 23.04 33.77 27.73
C SER A 22 21.93 32.72 27.61
N SER A 23 20.81 33.16 27.03
CA SER A 23 19.76 32.28 26.54
C SER A 23 20.33 31.32 25.50
N SER A 24 20.19 30.01 25.71
CA SER A 24 20.46 29.01 24.68
C SER A 24 19.24 28.11 24.50
N THR A 25 18.49 28.44 23.45
CA THR A 25 17.40 27.64 22.91
C THR A 25 17.94 26.30 22.42
N SER A 26 17.86 25.25 23.25
CA SER A 26 18.10 23.88 22.81
C SER A 26 16.97 23.44 21.90
N GLN A 27 17.14 23.72 20.61
CA GLN A 27 16.27 23.26 19.54
C GLN A 27 16.30 21.73 19.51
N GLU A 28 15.18 21.07 19.81
CA GLU A 28 15.00 19.67 19.44
C GLU A 28 15.06 19.58 17.92
N LEU A 29 16.14 18.99 17.41
CA LEU A 29 16.30 18.74 15.99
C LEU A 29 15.17 17.80 15.52
N PRO A 30 14.46 18.11 14.41
CA PRO A 30 13.50 17.18 13.87
C PRO A 30 14.24 15.90 13.50
N PHE A 31 13.78 14.75 14.02
CA PHE A 31 14.29 13.45 13.63
C PHE A 31 14.06 13.26 12.13
N CYS A 32 15.06 13.60 11.32
CA CYS A 32 15.08 13.30 9.90
C CYS A 32 15.28 11.80 9.74
N GLN A 33 14.16 11.06 9.82
CA GLN A 33 14.07 9.70 9.33
C GLN A 33 14.71 9.69 7.94
N PRO A 34 15.79 8.91 7.69
CA PRO A 34 16.33 8.79 6.37
C PRO A 34 15.19 8.33 5.46
N LYS A 35 14.80 9.17 4.49
CA LYS A 35 13.79 8.81 3.49
C LYS A 35 14.38 7.68 2.66
N LYS A 36 14.22 6.45 3.14
CA LYS A 36 14.48 5.21 2.41
C LYS A 36 13.74 5.40 1.09
N LYS A 37 14.50 5.51 -0.01
CA LYS A 37 13.95 5.61 -1.36
C LYS A 37 13.03 4.42 -1.52
N SER A 38 11.72 4.64 -1.39
CA SER A 38 10.75 3.56 -1.42
C SER A 38 10.88 2.91 -2.78
N THR A 39 11.09 1.59 -2.80
CA THR A 39 11.03 0.83 -4.06
C THR A 39 9.78 1.29 -4.79
N PRO A 40 9.88 1.79 -6.04
CA PRO A 40 8.74 2.32 -6.76
C PRO A 40 7.56 1.35 -6.68
N LEU A 41 6.35 1.87 -6.47
CA LEU A 41 5.17 1.03 -6.49
C LEU A 41 5.07 0.41 -7.89
N LYS A 42 4.68 -0.87 -7.95
CA LYS A 42 4.65 -1.56 -9.25
C LYS A 42 3.54 -1.01 -10.15
N TYR A 43 2.50 -0.48 -9.53
CA TYR A 43 1.31 0.07 -10.18
C TYR A 43 0.90 1.34 -9.44
N GLU A 44 0.54 2.39 -10.18
CA GLU A 44 0.18 3.72 -9.71
C GLU A 44 -1.28 4.07 -10.08
N VAL A 45 -1.83 5.14 -9.50
CA VAL A 45 -3.19 5.61 -9.83
C VAL A 45 -3.27 6.03 -11.29
N GLY A 46 -4.21 5.45 -12.03
CA GLY A 46 -4.34 5.64 -13.46
C GLY A 46 -4.19 4.34 -14.23
N ASP A 47 -3.28 3.46 -13.80
CA ASP A 47 -2.87 2.25 -14.54
C ASP A 47 -4.05 1.33 -14.85
N LEU A 48 -4.08 0.86 -16.10
CA LEU A 48 -4.98 -0.18 -16.56
C LEU A 48 -4.36 -1.55 -16.29
N ILE A 49 -5.15 -2.44 -15.69
CA ILE A 49 -4.70 -3.75 -15.24
C ILE A 49 -5.75 -4.84 -15.46
N TRP A 50 -5.29 -6.07 -15.67
CA TRP A 50 -6.08 -7.26 -15.41
C TRP A 50 -6.04 -7.59 -13.92
N ALA A 51 -7.21 -7.71 -13.27
CA ALA A 51 -7.34 -8.12 -11.88
C ALA A 51 -7.99 -9.52 -11.73
N LYS A 52 -7.41 -10.40 -10.91
CA LYS A 52 -7.97 -11.73 -10.62
C LYS A 52 -8.74 -11.78 -9.31
N PHE A 53 -10.05 -11.59 -9.39
CA PHE A 53 -10.95 -11.84 -8.27
C PHE A 53 -11.12 -13.35 -7.97
N LYS A 54 -11.61 -13.67 -6.76
CA LYS A 54 -11.67 -15.06 -6.25
C LYS A 54 -12.51 -16.01 -7.12
N ARG A 55 -13.74 -15.62 -7.47
CA ARG A 55 -14.74 -16.47 -8.17
C ARG A 55 -15.18 -15.93 -9.55
N ARG A 56 -14.54 -14.85 -10.04
CA ARG A 56 -14.76 -14.29 -11.39
C ARG A 56 -13.60 -14.68 -12.32
N PRO A 57 -13.69 -14.53 -13.65
CA PRO A 57 -12.52 -14.52 -14.54
C PRO A 57 -11.51 -13.42 -14.15
N TRP A 58 -10.42 -13.29 -14.92
CA TRP A 58 -9.68 -12.02 -14.96
C TRP A 58 -10.60 -10.93 -15.53
N TRP A 59 -10.55 -9.73 -14.95
CA TRP A 59 -11.41 -8.60 -15.32
C TRP A 59 -10.55 -7.36 -15.53
N PRO A 60 -10.85 -6.49 -16.51
CA PRO A 60 -10.15 -5.22 -16.68
C PRO A 60 -10.52 -4.26 -15.55
N CYS A 61 -9.52 -3.64 -14.96
CA CYS A 61 -9.63 -2.73 -13.83
C CYS A 61 -8.70 -1.53 -14.00
N ARG A 62 -8.97 -0.47 -13.26
CA ARG A 62 -8.09 0.69 -13.10
C ARG A 62 -7.60 0.78 -11.65
N ILE A 63 -6.34 1.13 -11.44
CA ILE A 63 -5.83 1.46 -10.09
C ILE A 63 -6.38 2.83 -9.68
N CYS A 64 -6.96 2.91 -8.49
CA CYS A 64 -7.52 4.15 -7.94
C CYS A 64 -7.25 4.26 -6.43
N SER A 65 -7.40 5.46 -5.86
CA SER A 65 -7.27 5.68 -4.41
C SER A 65 -8.51 5.21 -3.66
N ASP A 66 -8.33 4.50 -2.54
CA ASP A 66 -9.41 4.17 -1.61
C ASP A 66 -9.89 5.47 -0.94
N PRO A 67 -11.17 5.87 -1.08
CA PRO A 67 -11.67 7.14 -0.59
C PRO A 67 -11.69 7.25 0.95
N LEU A 68 -11.61 6.13 1.68
CA LEU A 68 -11.66 6.12 3.14
C LEU A 68 -10.29 6.28 3.79
N ILE A 69 -9.23 5.78 3.14
CA ILE A 69 -7.86 5.80 3.67
C ILE A 69 -6.87 6.57 2.78
N ASN A 70 -7.38 7.24 1.75
CA ASN A 70 -6.65 8.08 0.80
C ASN A 70 -5.35 7.46 0.26
N THR A 71 -5.39 6.17 -0.09
CA THR A 71 -4.26 5.48 -0.71
C THR A 71 -4.72 4.38 -1.66
N HIS A 72 -3.97 4.21 -2.75
CA HIS A 72 -4.18 3.15 -3.72
C HIS A 72 -3.37 1.88 -3.41
N SER A 73 -2.45 1.90 -2.41
CA SER A 73 -1.55 0.79 -2.14
C SER A 73 -1.24 0.60 -0.66
N LYS A 74 -1.42 -0.63 -0.13
CA LYS A 74 -1.14 -0.95 1.29
C LYS A 74 -0.51 -2.32 1.48
N MET A 75 0.26 -2.48 2.56
CA MET A 75 0.81 -3.77 2.96
C MET A 75 -0.23 -4.54 3.77
N LYS A 76 -0.56 -5.77 3.37
CA LYS A 76 -1.38 -6.68 4.16
C LYS A 76 -0.49 -7.59 5.00
N VAL A 77 -0.52 -7.37 6.31
CA VAL A 77 0.03 -8.29 7.31
C VAL A 77 -0.81 -9.58 7.32
N SER A 78 -0.15 -10.72 7.45
CA SER A 78 -0.78 -12.03 7.64
C SER A 78 0.21 -12.98 8.30
N ASN A 79 -0.25 -14.01 9.00
CA ASN A 79 0.59 -15.02 9.68
C ASN A 79 1.51 -15.83 8.75
N ARG A 80 1.49 -15.58 7.43
CA ARG A 80 2.50 -16.08 6.48
C ARG A 80 3.45 -14.93 6.11
N ARG A 81 3.68 -14.71 4.82
CA ARG A 81 4.47 -13.58 4.32
C ARG A 81 3.55 -12.36 4.08
N PRO A 82 3.89 -11.16 4.56
CA PRO A 82 3.21 -9.92 4.18
C PRO A 82 3.21 -9.73 2.65
N TYR A 83 2.16 -9.12 2.11
CA TYR A 83 2.07 -8.83 0.68
C TYR A 83 1.36 -7.51 0.41
N ARG A 84 1.81 -6.80 -0.64
CA ARG A 84 1.18 -5.55 -1.08
C ARG A 84 -0.17 -5.85 -1.75
N GLN A 85 -1.16 -5.03 -1.43
CA GLN A 85 -2.42 -4.93 -2.12
C GLN A 85 -2.54 -3.56 -2.78
N TYR A 86 -3.29 -3.51 -3.88
CA TYR A 86 -3.67 -2.28 -4.57
C TYR A 86 -5.19 -2.17 -4.58
N TYR A 87 -5.71 -0.94 -4.51
CA TYR A 87 -7.13 -0.65 -4.64
C TYR A 87 -7.45 -0.43 -6.11
N VAL A 88 -8.53 -1.05 -6.56
CA VAL A 88 -8.90 -1.11 -7.97
C VAL A 88 -10.40 -0.88 -8.13
N GLU A 89 -10.76 -0.27 -9.26
CA GLU A 89 -12.12 -0.13 -9.76
C GLU A 89 -12.30 -1.03 -11.00
N ALA A 90 -13.41 -1.75 -11.09
CA ALA A 90 -13.70 -2.60 -12.26
C ALA A 90 -14.37 -1.80 -13.38
N PHE A 91 -13.90 -1.98 -14.62
CA PHE A 91 -14.63 -1.46 -15.78
C PHE A 91 -16.00 -2.14 -15.90
N GLY A 92 -16.96 -1.39 -16.45
CA GLY A 92 -18.36 -1.82 -16.61
C GLY A 92 -19.17 -1.90 -15.30
N ASP A 93 -18.56 -1.66 -14.13
CA ASP A 93 -19.27 -1.49 -12.86
C ASP A 93 -18.41 -0.72 -11.84
N PRO A 94 -18.44 0.62 -11.85
CA PRO A 94 -17.64 1.45 -10.94
C PRO A 94 -17.95 1.22 -9.44
N SER A 95 -19.08 0.59 -9.12
CA SER A 95 -19.41 0.20 -7.74
C SER A 95 -18.58 -1.00 -7.26
N GLU A 96 -18.05 -1.82 -8.18
CA GLU A 96 -17.18 -2.96 -7.86
C GLU A 96 -15.73 -2.51 -7.63
N ARG A 97 -15.48 -1.84 -6.51
CA ARG A 97 -14.13 -1.49 -6.04
C ARG A 97 -13.61 -2.48 -4.99
N ALA A 98 -12.32 -2.80 -5.04
CA ALA A 98 -11.74 -3.77 -4.10
C ALA A 98 -10.21 -3.68 -3.92
N TRP A 99 -9.74 -4.22 -2.80
CA TRP A 99 -8.32 -4.45 -2.54
C TRP A 99 -7.85 -5.79 -3.13
N VAL A 100 -7.07 -5.75 -4.21
CA VAL A 100 -6.51 -6.91 -4.91
C VAL A 100 -5.03 -7.11 -4.53
N ALA A 101 -4.58 -8.35 -4.37
CA ALA A 101 -3.18 -8.63 -4.05
C ALA A 101 -2.29 -8.41 -5.28
N GLY A 102 -1.11 -7.81 -5.15
CA GLY A 102 -0.24 -7.47 -6.30
C GLY A 102 0.16 -8.65 -7.20
N LYS A 103 0.17 -9.89 -6.67
CA LYS A 103 0.38 -11.13 -7.45
C LYS A 103 -0.83 -11.58 -8.28
N ALA A 104 -1.95 -10.87 -8.15
CA ALA A 104 -3.22 -11.10 -8.83
C ALA A 104 -3.58 -9.91 -9.73
N ILE A 105 -2.55 -9.21 -10.19
CA ILE A 105 -2.58 -8.03 -11.06
C ILE A 105 -1.53 -8.23 -12.15
N VAL A 106 -1.92 -8.00 -13.40
CA VAL A 106 -1.06 -7.92 -14.59
C VAL A 106 -1.40 -6.61 -15.30
N MET A 107 -0.46 -5.97 -16.01
CA MET A 107 -0.79 -4.79 -16.84
C MET A 107 -1.81 -5.15 -17.91
N PHE A 108 -2.68 -4.21 -18.26
CA PHE A 108 -3.62 -4.36 -19.35
C PHE A 108 -3.03 -3.74 -20.62
N GLU A 109 -2.86 -4.55 -21.65
CA GLU A 109 -2.45 -4.15 -23.00
C GLU A 109 -3.57 -4.43 -24.03
N GLY A 110 -4.69 -5.02 -23.59
CA GLY A 110 -5.87 -5.34 -24.41
C GLY A 110 -6.44 -6.74 -24.18
N ARG A 111 -7.56 -7.01 -24.85
CA ARG A 111 -8.32 -8.28 -24.78
C ARG A 111 -7.47 -9.52 -25.05
N HIS A 112 -6.53 -9.40 -25.98
CA HIS A 112 -5.72 -10.52 -26.50
C HIS A 112 -4.94 -11.25 -25.38
N GLN A 113 -4.49 -10.53 -24.35
CA GLN A 113 -3.77 -11.11 -23.22
C GLN A 113 -4.59 -12.13 -22.42
N PHE A 114 -5.93 -12.05 -22.44
CA PHE A 114 -6.81 -12.79 -21.53
C PHE A 114 -6.56 -14.30 -21.48
N GLU A 115 -6.21 -14.90 -22.63
CA GLU A 115 -5.97 -16.33 -22.74
C GLU A 115 -4.66 -16.78 -22.08
N GLU A 116 -3.67 -15.88 -22.03
CA GLU A 116 -2.31 -16.12 -21.55
C GLU A 116 -2.10 -15.76 -20.07
N LEU A 117 -3.05 -15.03 -19.46
CA LEU A 117 -2.96 -14.57 -18.07
C LEU A 117 -2.63 -15.71 -17.08
N PRO A 118 -1.90 -15.45 -15.98
CA PRO A 118 -1.40 -16.53 -15.13
C PRO A 118 -2.51 -17.25 -14.34
N VAL A 119 -2.43 -18.59 -14.28
CA VAL A 119 -3.35 -19.43 -13.47
C VAL A 119 -2.88 -19.46 -12.01
N LEU A 120 -3.30 -18.45 -11.23
CA LEU A 120 -2.84 -18.23 -9.84
C LEU A 120 -3.22 -19.34 -8.84
N ARG A 121 -4.22 -20.17 -9.15
CA ARG A 121 -4.68 -21.28 -8.28
C ARG A 121 -5.19 -22.45 -9.13
N ARG A 122 -4.31 -23.36 -9.55
CA ARG A 122 -4.71 -24.56 -10.31
C ARG A 122 -5.64 -25.46 -9.48
N ARG A 123 -6.93 -25.52 -9.84
CA ARG A 123 -7.95 -26.42 -9.25
C ARG A 123 -8.77 -27.09 -10.35
N GLY A 124 -9.15 -28.36 -10.12
CA GLY A 124 -9.90 -29.16 -11.10
C GLY A 124 -9.24 -29.12 -12.48
N LYS A 125 -10.04 -28.83 -13.52
CA LYS A 125 -9.60 -28.74 -14.92
C LYS A 125 -8.44 -27.76 -15.18
N GLN A 126 -8.18 -26.81 -14.29
CA GLN A 126 -7.01 -25.92 -14.39
C GLN A 126 -5.66 -26.60 -14.09
N LYS A 127 -5.66 -27.91 -13.78
CA LYS A 127 -4.46 -28.75 -13.72
C LYS A 127 -4.13 -29.44 -15.05
N GLU A 128 -5.08 -29.50 -15.98
CA GLU A 128 -4.94 -30.19 -17.27
C GLU A 128 -3.95 -29.44 -18.18
N LYS A 129 -3.15 -30.17 -18.96
CA LYS A 129 -2.31 -29.57 -20.01
C LYS A 129 -3.23 -28.94 -21.06
N GLY A 130 -2.94 -27.71 -21.48
CA GLY A 130 -3.78 -26.98 -22.45
C GLY A 130 -5.00 -26.26 -21.86
N TYR A 131 -5.12 -26.13 -20.53
CA TYR A 131 -6.16 -25.27 -19.94
C TYR A 131 -6.03 -23.81 -20.42
N ARG A 132 -7.13 -23.26 -20.96
CA ARG A 132 -7.29 -21.86 -21.35
C ARG A 132 -8.32 -21.18 -20.45
N HIS A 133 -8.18 -19.88 -20.20
CA HIS A 133 -9.20 -19.12 -19.48
C HIS A 133 -10.51 -19.08 -20.27
N LYS A 134 -11.63 -19.07 -19.56
CA LYS A 134 -12.97 -18.96 -20.13
C LYS A 134 -13.82 -18.05 -19.27
N VAL A 135 -14.61 -17.19 -19.91
CA VAL A 135 -15.61 -16.36 -19.26
C VAL A 135 -16.93 -17.13 -19.23
N PRO A 136 -17.62 -17.26 -18.08
CA PRO A 136 -18.94 -17.89 -18.03
C PRO A 136 -19.96 -17.09 -18.86
N GLN A 137 -20.70 -17.77 -19.74
CA GLN A 137 -21.73 -17.18 -20.63
C GLN A 137 -22.61 -16.11 -19.94
N LYS A 138 -23.12 -16.41 -18.74
CA LYS A 138 -23.96 -15.50 -17.93
C LYS A 138 -23.36 -14.12 -17.58
N ILE A 139 -22.05 -13.92 -17.74
CA ILE A 139 -21.37 -12.64 -17.55
C ILE A 139 -20.52 -12.25 -18.76
N LEU A 140 -20.63 -12.97 -19.88
CA LEU A 140 -19.80 -12.75 -21.07
C LEU A 140 -20.03 -11.34 -21.62
N SER A 141 -21.26 -10.95 -21.93
CA SER A 141 -21.58 -9.62 -22.47
C SER A 141 -21.10 -8.47 -21.57
N LYS A 142 -21.24 -8.59 -20.23
CA LYS A 142 -20.72 -7.58 -19.29
C LYS A 142 -19.18 -7.54 -19.31
N TRP A 143 -18.52 -8.69 -19.37
CA TRP A 143 -17.06 -8.77 -19.46
C TRP A 143 -16.55 -8.16 -20.77
N GLU A 144 -17.16 -8.49 -21.91
CA GLU A 144 -16.77 -7.97 -23.22
C GLU A 144 -16.95 -6.45 -23.31
N ALA A 145 -18.08 -5.92 -22.83
CA ALA A 145 -18.29 -4.47 -22.72
C ALA A 145 -17.25 -3.81 -21.80
N SER A 146 -16.88 -4.45 -20.69
CA SER A 146 -15.87 -3.94 -19.76
C SER A 146 -14.46 -3.92 -20.37
N VAL A 147 -14.14 -4.89 -21.23
CA VAL A 147 -12.88 -4.92 -21.98
C VAL A 147 -12.86 -3.82 -23.04
N GLY A 148 -13.94 -3.65 -23.80
CA GLY A 148 -14.03 -2.56 -24.79
C GLY A 148 -13.92 -1.16 -24.15
N LEU A 149 -14.52 -0.97 -22.95
CA LEU A 149 -14.35 0.28 -22.19
C LEU A 149 -12.90 0.51 -21.74
N ALA A 150 -12.17 -0.54 -21.39
CA ALA A 150 -10.77 -0.43 -20.98
C ALA A 150 -9.84 -0.16 -22.19
N GLU A 151 -10.08 -0.80 -23.33
CA GLU A 151 -9.34 -0.55 -24.59
C GLU A 151 -9.58 0.87 -25.11
N GLN A 152 -10.75 1.45 -24.89
CA GLN A 152 -11.04 2.86 -25.20
C GLN A 152 -10.43 3.85 -24.20
N TYR A 153 -10.14 3.41 -22.97
CA TYR A 153 -9.57 4.28 -21.92
C TYR A 153 -8.06 4.52 -22.10
N ASP A 154 -7.39 3.66 -22.87
CA ASP A 154 -5.94 3.74 -23.15
C ASP A 154 -5.60 4.69 -24.32
N VAL A 155 -6.61 5.36 -24.91
CA VAL A 155 -6.44 6.32 -26.01
C VAL A 155 -6.31 7.75 -25.44
N PRO A 156 -5.16 8.42 -25.62
CA PRO A 156 -4.94 9.80 -25.16
C PRO A 156 -5.64 10.86 -26.03
#